data_AF-A0A9X2TJY6-F1
#
_entry.id   AF-A0A9X2TJY6-F1
#
_cell.length_a   1.000
_cell.length_b   1.000
_cell.length_c   1.000
_cell.angle_alpha   90.00
_cell.angle_beta   90.00
_cell.angle_gamma   90.00
#
_symmetry.space_group_name_H-M   'P 1'
#
loop_
_entity.id
_entity.type
_entity.pdbx_description
1 polymer ?
#
loop_
_entity_poly.entity_id
_entity_poly.type
_entity_poly.pdbx_seq_one_letter_code
_entity_poly.pdbx_strand_id
1 'polypeptide(L)'
;MEKKWATSFLYGLVPARIDVTQECPNGIAAAERKMSFPNMLVSTLTFNIYSPQSVRVTCAADGSMSSASESLTETGFTLSADATQSEIRYVLNSAALQSSVTQEPAQVHVTE
;
A
#
# COMPACT_ATOMS: atom_id res chain seq x y z
N MET A 1 -9.88 -4.43 -3.80
CA MET A 1 -11.34 -4.54 -4.01
C MET A 1 -12.08 -3.31 -3.51
N GLU A 2 -13.32 -3.11 -3.95
CA GLU A 2 -14.19 -2.01 -3.51
C GLU A 2 -15.57 -2.56 -3.12
N LYS A 3 -16.09 -2.10 -1.98
CA LYS A 3 -17.45 -2.36 -1.51
C LYS A 3 -18.18 -1.05 -1.27
N LYS A 4 -19.08 -0.69 -2.19
CA LYS A 4 -19.81 0.60 -2.16
C LYS A 4 -20.81 0.74 -1.01
N TRP A 5 -21.28 -0.40 -0.49
CA TRP A 5 -22.28 -0.44 0.57
C TRP A 5 -21.84 -1.37 1.69
N ALA A 6 -21.12 -0.82 2.64
CA ALA A 6 -20.70 -1.47 3.86
C ALA A 6 -21.51 -0.88 5.01
N THR A 7 -22.25 -1.74 5.71
CA THR A 7 -23.18 -1.32 6.77
C THR A 7 -22.43 -0.93 8.04
N SER A 8 -22.65 0.29 8.51
CA SER A 8 -22.27 0.72 9.86
C SER A 8 -23.49 1.34 10.55
N PHE A 9 -23.46 1.43 11.87
CA PHE A 9 -24.57 1.97 12.65
C PHE A 9 -24.11 3.01 13.65
N LEU A 10 -25.08 3.80 14.12
CA LEU A 10 -24.90 4.76 15.21
C LEU A 10 -23.74 5.71 14.90
N TYR A 11 -23.80 6.38 13.74
CA TYR A 11 -22.76 7.29 13.28
C TYR A 11 -21.34 6.66 13.20
N GLY A 12 -21.27 5.35 12.94
CA GLY A 12 -20.01 4.62 12.81
C GLY A 12 -19.44 4.03 14.11
N LEU A 13 -20.17 4.12 15.23
CA LEU A 13 -19.82 3.40 16.47
C LEU A 13 -19.80 1.88 16.24
N VAL A 14 -20.75 1.36 15.46
CA VAL A 14 -20.72 -0.03 15.03
C VAL A 14 -19.97 -0.08 13.70
N PRO A 15 -18.75 -0.64 13.66
CA PRO A 15 -17.92 -0.60 12.46
C PRO A 15 -18.50 -1.50 11.37
N ALA A 16 -18.28 -1.11 10.11
CA ALA A 16 -18.60 -1.99 9.00
C ALA A 16 -17.66 -3.19 8.95
N ARG A 17 -18.24 -4.38 8.79
CA ARG A 17 -17.53 -5.65 8.65
C ARG A 17 -17.55 -6.10 7.19
N ILE A 18 -16.37 -6.43 6.68
CA ILE A 18 -16.18 -6.97 5.33
C ILE A 18 -15.15 -8.07 5.48
N ASP A 19 -15.52 -9.29 5.08
CA ASP A 19 -14.56 -10.37 4.93
C ASP A 19 -13.89 -10.20 3.56
N VAL A 20 -12.57 -10.22 3.57
CA VAL A 20 -11.74 -10.05 2.38
C VAL A 20 -10.60 -11.08 2.32
N THR A 21 -10.72 -12.13 3.13
CA THR A 21 -9.68 -13.15 3.30
C THR A 21 -9.46 -13.94 2.01
N GLN A 22 -10.51 -14.10 1.19
CA GLN A 22 -10.40 -14.79 -0.10
C GLN A 22 -9.80 -13.89 -1.18
N GLU A 23 -10.13 -12.60 -1.19
CA GLU A 23 -9.66 -11.63 -2.19
C GLU A 23 -8.23 -11.14 -1.92
N CYS A 24 -7.85 -11.04 -0.65
CA CYS A 24 -6.49 -10.71 -0.22
C CYS A 24 -5.89 -11.82 0.65
N PRO A 25 -5.42 -12.92 0.05
CA PRO A 25 -4.79 -14.01 0.80
C PRO A 25 -3.54 -13.55 1.57
N ASN A 26 -2.84 -12.54 1.05
CA ASN A 26 -1.63 -11.96 1.65
C ASN A 26 -1.92 -10.85 2.68
N GLY A 27 -3.20 -10.59 2.98
CA GLY A 27 -3.62 -9.56 3.93
C GLY A 27 -3.90 -8.18 3.29
N ILE A 28 -4.23 -7.21 4.15
CA ILE A 28 -4.68 -5.87 3.75
C ILE A 28 -3.53 -4.88 3.92
N ALA A 29 -3.17 -4.18 2.85
CA ALA A 29 -2.21 -3.07 2.90
C ALA A 29 -2.88 -1.76 3.34
N ALA A 30 -4.09 -1.48 2.87
CA ALA A 30 -4.83 -0.27 3.23
C ALA A 30 -6.34 -0.48 3.16
N ALA A 31 -7.07 0.20 4.04
CA ALA A 31 -8.53 0.23 4.05
C ALA A 31 -9.02 1.68 4.14
N GLU A 32 -9.51 2.22 3.03
CA GLU A 32 -10.06 3.57 2.94
C GLU A 32 -11.58 3.54 3.07
N ARG A 33 -12.13 4.45 3.88
CA ARG A 33 -13.58 4.66 4.01
C ARG A 33 -13.98 5.96 3.31
N LYS A 34 -15.07 5.92 2.54
CA LYS A 34 -15.60 7.06 1.81
C LYS A 34 -17.12 7.12 1.96
N MET A 35 -17.66 8.31 2.19
CA MET A 35 -19.10 8.56 2.18
C MET A 35 -19.49 9.10 0.80
N SER A 36 -20.24 8.32 0.04
CA SER A 36 -20.83 8.76 -1.23
C SER A 36 -22.12 9.56 -0.98
N PHE A 37 -22.59 10.29 -1.98
CA PHE A 37 -23.85 11.03 -1.86
C PHE A 37 -25.05 10.12 -1.50
N PRO A 38 -25.26 8.95 -2.13
CA PRO A 38 -26.32 8.02 -1.71
C PRO A 38 -26.17 7.53 -0.27
N ASN A 39 -24.93 7.26 0.16
CA ASN A 39 -24.64 6.83 1.52
C ASN A 39 -25.03 7.91 2.54
N MET A 40 -24.68 9.16 2.25
CA MET A 40 -25.03 10.31 3.08
C MET A 40 -26.54 10.56 3.11
N LEU A 41 -27.23 10.42 1.98
CA LEU A 41 -28.68 10.54 1.91
C LEU A 41 -29.37 9.51 2.82
N VAL A 42 -28.99 8.24 2.73
CA VAL A 42 -29.57 7.18 3.57
C VAL A 42 -29.20 7.37 5.04
N SER A 43 -27.97 7.78 5.35
CA SER A 43 -27.57 8.12 6.72
C SER A 43 -28.45 9.22 7.29
N THR A 44 -28.72 10.29 6.53
CA THR A 44 -29.60 11.38 6.97
C THR A 44 -31.04 10.94 7.14
N LEU A 45 -31.60 10.18 6.18
CA LEU A 45 -32.98 9.69 6.24
C LEU A 45 -33.23 8.75 7.43
N THR A 46 -32.19 8.08 7.92
CA THR A 46 -32.27 7.19 9.08
C THR A 46 -31.79 7.85 10.37
N PHE A 47 -31.65 9.18 10.39
CA PHE A 47 -31.14 9.95 11.54
C PHE A 47 -29.78 9.43 12.05
N ASN A 48 -28.92 8.97 11.14
CA ASN A 48 -27.61 8.35 11.39
C ASN A 48 -27.62 7.07 12.24
N ILE A 49 -28.79 6.46 12.44
CA ILE A 49 -28.87 5.12 13.05
C ILE A 49 -28.27 4.10 12.08
N TYR A 50 -28.55 4.23 10.78
CA TYR A 50 -27.98 3.40 9.73
C TYR A 50 -27.08 4.24 8.83
N SER A 51 -25.77 4.02 8.94
CA SER A 51 -24.74 4.81 8.24
C SER A 51 -24.00 3.93 7.24
N PRO A 52 -24.56 3.66 6.04
CA PRO A 52 -23.84 2.93 5.01
C PRO A 52 -22.61 3.72 4.55
N GLN A 53 -21.52 3.04 4.22
CA GLN A 53 -20.28 3.65 3.74
C GLN A 53 -19.66 2.84 2.61
N SER A 54 -18.89 3.50 1.74
CA SER A 54 -18.08 2.85 0.72
C SER A 54 -16.71 2.54 1.31
N VAL A 55 -16.21 1.32 1.08
CA VAL A 55 -14.90 0.88 1.55
C VAL A 55 -14.08 0.43 0.36
N ARG A 56 -12.89 1.01 0.19
CA ARG A 56 -11.89 0.54 -0.76
C ARG A 56 -10.78 -0.12 0.02
N VAL A 57 -10.48 -1.36 -0.34
CA VAL A 57 -9.43 -2.13 0.31
C VAL A 57 -8.37 -2.48 -0.72
N THR A 58 -7.12 -2.18 -0.37
CA THR A 58 -5.93 -2.49 -1.16
C THR A 58 -5.27 -3.71 -0.54
N CYS A 59 -5.11 -4.79 -1.32
CA CYS A 59 -4.41 -5.98 -0.87
C CYS A 59 -2.92 -5.72 -0.71
N ALA A 60 -2.30 -6.40 0.25
CA ALA A 60 -0.84 -6.51 0.30
C ALA A 60 -0.32 -7.24 -0.94
N ALA A 61 0.82 -6.78 -1.45
CA ALA A 61 1.57 -7.52 -2.44
C ALA A 61 2.07 -8.85 -1.83
N ASP A 62 2.31 -9.84 -2.67
CA ASP A 62 2.98 -11.07 -2.24
C ASP A 62 4.45 -10.78 -1.92
N GLY A 63 4.98 -11.41 -0.87
CA GLY A 63 6.33 -11.15 -0.34
C GLY A 63 6.40 -10.13 0.81
N SER A 64 7.39 -10.31 1.69
CA SER A 64 7.64 -9.37 2.78
C SER A 64 8.34 -8.12 2.25
N MET A 65 7.97 -6.92 2.71
CA MET A 65 8.79 -5.73 2.45
C MET A 65 10.22 -5.89 2.98
N SER A 66 10.43 -6.74 4.00
CA SER A 66 11.77 -7.12 4.46
C SER A 66 12.54 -7.91 3.39
N SER A 67 11.88 -8.83 2.67
CA SER A 67 12.55 -9.60 1.59
C SER A 67 12.90 -8.75 0.37
N ALA A 68 12.12 -7.71 0.07
CA ALA A 68 12.50 -6.72 -0.94
C ALA A 68 13.77 -5.94 -0.51
N SER A 69 13.93 -5.70 0.79
CA SER A 69 15.12 -5.04 1.35
C SER A 69 16.32 -6.00 1.38
N GLU A 70 16.14 -7.27 1.72
CA GLU A 70 17.20 -8.30 1.73
C GLU A 70 17.74 -8.57 0.32
N SER A 71 16.87 -8.65 -0.69
CA SER A 71 17.30 -8.80 -2.09
C SER A 71 18.13 -7.62 -2.60
N LEU A 72 17.93 -6.42 -2.03
CA LEU A 72 18.74 -5.24 -2.32
C LEU A 72 20.04 -5.19 -1.49
N THR A 73 20.11 -5.92 -0.37
CA THR A 73 21.26 -5.93 0.54
C THR A 73 22.28 -7.00 0.15
N GLU A 74 21.84 -8.14 -0.39
CA GLU A 74 22.74 -9.24 -0.77
C GLU A 74 23.52 -8.95 -2.06
N THR A 75 23.02 -8.06 -2.92
CA THR A 75 23.62 -7.71 -4.21
C THR A 75 24.03 -6.25 -4.25
N GLY A 76 24.72 -5.76 -3.21
CA GLY A 76 25.09 -4.34 -3.03
C GLY A 76 25.37 -3.62 -4.34
N PHE A 77 24.81 -2.41 -4.51
CA PHE A 77 24.75 -1.73 -5.81
C PHE A 77 26.13 -1.57 -6.46
N THR A 78 26.46 -2.46 -7.39
CA THR A 78 27.70 -2.39 -8.19
C THR A 78 27.41 -1.74 -9.54
N LEU A 79 28.24 -0.78 -9.91
CA LEU A 79 28.24 -0.13 -11.22
C LEU A 79 29.58 -0.41 -11.88
N SER A 80 29.57 -0.91 -13.12
CA SER A 80 30.78 -0.94 -13.94
C SER A 80 31.18 0.49 -14.33
N ALA A 81 32.48 0.77 -14.40
CA ALA A 81 33.01 2.04 -14.89
C ALA A 81 32.57 2.35 -16.34
N ASP A 82 32.28 1.31 -17.13
CA ASP A 82 31.81 1.40 -18.52
C ASP A 82 30.28 1.38 -18.64
N ALA A 83 29.54 1.49 -17.53
CA ALA A 83 28.09 1.39 -17.52
C ALA A 83 27.43 2.48 -18.38
N THR A 84 26.35 2.10 -19.06
CA THR A 84 25.57 3.02 -19.87
C THR A 84 24.80 4.02 -19.00
N GLN A 85 24.46 5.19 -19.56
CA GLN A 85 23.67 6.22 -18.85
C GLN A 85 22.32 5.70 -18.35
N SER A 86 21.74 4.70 -19.01
CA SER A 86 20.52 4.02 -18.58
C SER A 86 20.73 3.16 -17.34
N GLU A 87 21.84 2.43 -17.26
CA GLU A 87 22.18 1.57 -16.12
C GLU A 87 22.51 2.40 -14.88
N ILE A 88 23.28 3.48 -15.06
CA ILE A 88 23.61 4.42 -13.97
C ILE A 88 22.33 4.98 -13.35
N ARG A 89 21.38 5.43 -14.18
CA ARG A 89 20.10 5.96 -13.69
C ARG A 89 19.25 4.92 -12.98
N TYR A 90 19.26 3.68 -13.47
CA TYR A 90 18.52 2.59 -12.87
C TYR A 90 19.05 2.28 -11.46
N VAL A 91 20.37 2.08 -11.32
CA VAL A 91 21.02 1.74 -10.06
C VAL A 91 20.93 2.87 -9.03
N LEU A 92 21.06 4.13 -9.46
CA LEU A 92 20.92 5.27 -8.55
C LEU A 92 19.48 5.42 -8.04
N ASN A 93 18.47 5.21 -8.89
CA ASN A 93 17.07 5.28 -8.46
C ASN A 93 16.72 4.15 -7.50
N SER A 94 17.21 2.93 -7.74
CA SER A 94 16.97 1.80 -6.82
C SER A 94 17.66 2.01 -5.47
N ALA A 95 18.90 2.51 -5.46
CA ALA A 95 19.62 2.86 -4.23
C ALA A 95 18.92 3.97 -3.43
N ALA A 96 18.39 5.00 -4.12
CA ALA A 96 17.65 6.08 -3.47
C ALA A 96 16.34 5.60 -2.84
N LEU A 97 15.62 4.69 -3.51
CA LEU A 97 14.43 4.05 -2.97
C LEU A 97 14.76 3.23 -1.72
N GLN A 98 15.84 2.44 -1.75
CA GLN A 98 16.25 1.65 -0.58
C GLN A 98 16.58 2.55 0.61
N SER A 99 17.41 3.59 0.42
CA SER A 99 17.77 4.53 1.49
C SER A 99 16.55 5.20 2.12
N SER A 100 15.53 5.51 1.30
CA SER A 100 14.27 6.08 1.77
C SER A 100 13.45 5.09 2.62
N VAL A 101 13.51 3.80 2.29
CA VAL A 101 12.75 2.74 2.98
C VAL A 101 13.44 2.31 4.27
N THR A 102 14.76 2.12 4.26
CA THR A 102 15.53 1.64 5.42
C THR A 102 15.93 2.76 6.37
N GLN A 103 15.82 4.02 5.94
CA GLN A 103 16.34 5.20 6.66
C GLN A 103 17.86 5.14 6.90
N GLU A 104 18.58 4.37 6.07
CA GLU A 104 20.03 4.18 6.14
C GLU A 104 20.69 4.53 4.80
N PRO A 105 21.93 5.04 4.79
CA PRO A 105 22.60 5.41 3.55
C PRO A 105 22.90 4.18 2.68
N ALA A 106 22.43 4.19 1.42
CA ALA A 106 22.79 3.19 0.42
C ALA A 106 24.17 3.50 -0.18
N GLN A 107 25.08 2.53 -0.19
CA GLN A 107 26.40 2.66 -0.84
C GLN A 107 26.38 2.05 -2.23
N VAL A 108 26.96 2.76 -3.20
CA VAL A 108 27.13 2.29 -4.58
C VAL A 108 28.62 2.12 -4.84
N HIS A 109 29.06 0.92 -5.19
CA HIS A 109 30.46 0.62 -5.51
C HIS A 109 30.66 0.66 -7.03
N VAL A 110 31.64 1.45 -7.47
CA VAL A 110 32.05 1.46 -8.88
C VAL A 110 33.21 0.48 -9.04
N THR A 111 33.04 -0.52 -9.90
CA THR A 111 34.06 -1.49 -10.25
C THR A 111 34.71 -1.09 -11.57
N GLU A 112 36.04 -1.06 -11.61
CA GLU A 112 36.83 -0.85 -12.83
C GLU A 112 36.68 -2.00 -13.84
#